data_AF-A0AB37INM8-F1
#
_entry.id   AF-A0AB37INM8-F1
#
_cell.length_a   1.000
_cell.length_b   1.000
_cell.length_c   1.000
_cell.angle_alpha   90.00
_cell.angle_beta   90.00
_cell.angle_gamma   90.00
#
_symmetry.space_group_name_H-M   'P 1'
#
loop_
_entity.id
_entity.type
_entity.pdbx_description
1 polymer ?
#
loop_
_entity_poly.entity_id
_entity_poly.type
_entity_poly.pdbx_seq_one_letter_code
_entity_poly.pdbx_strand_id
1 'polypeptide(L)' 'MIFEIVDNGDGFDTNQKKKNKDYFSGIGVKNVNERIKLLYGKEYGLQIQSIMGVGTTVKITLPLIS' A
#
# COMPACT_ATOMS: atom_id res chain seq x y z
N MET A 1 -13.56 6.64 4.67
CA MET A 1 -12.92 7.54 3.69
C MET A 1 -11.86 6.75 2.92
N ILE A 2 -11.75 6.96 1.61
CA ILE A 2 -10.74 6.30 0.77
C ILE A 2 -9.94 7.38 0.04
N PHE A 3 -8.61 7.29 0.13
CA PHE A 3 -7.68 8.07 -0.68
C PHE A 3 -7.02 7.15 -1.69
N GLU A 4 -6.85 7.64 -2.91
CA GLU A 4 -6.17 6.92 -3.98
C GLU A 4 -5.00 7.75 -4.50
N ILE A 5 -3.84 7.12 -4.59
CA ILE A 5 -2.61 7.70 -5.12
C ILE A 5 -2.21 6.85 -6.32
N VAL A 6 -2.11 7.48 -7.49
CA VAL A 6 -1.76 6.82 -8.75
C VAL A 6 -0.44 7.37 -9.24
N ASP A 7 0.46 6.44 -9.57
CA ASP A 7 1.75 6.68 -10.19
C ASP A 7 1.79 5.98 -11.55
N ASN A 8 2.36 6.65 -12.56
CA ASN A 8 2.47 6.18 -13.94
C ASN A 8 3.89 5.71 -14.29
N GLY A 9 4.71 5.37 -13.30
CA GLY A 9 6.03 4.79 -13.51
C GLY A 9 5.98 3.36 -14.07
N ASP A 10 7.11 2.67 -14.01
CA ASP A 10 7.24 1.33 -14.63
C ASP A 10 6.48 0.22 -13.91
N GLY A 11 5.85 0.51 -12.78
CA GLY A 11 5.21 -0.49 -11.93
C GLY A 11 6.16 -1.57 -11.42
N PHE A 12 5.63 -2.54 -10.69
CA PHE A 12 6.38 -3.65 -10.12
C PHE A 12 5.48 -4.87 -9.93
N ASP A 13 6.09 -6.05 -9.84
CA ASP A 13 5.36 -7.29 -9.61
C ASP A 13 4.93 -7.42 -8.14
N THR A 14 3.63 -7.32 -7.89
CA THR A 14 3.03 -7.51 -6.56
C THR A 14 2.92 -8.97 -6.14
N ASN A 15 3.02 -9.92 -7.08
CA ASN A 15 2.90 -11.36 -6.84
C ASN A 15 4.23 -12.04 -6.53
N GLN A 16 5.36 -11.34 -6.61
CA GLN A 16 6.65 -11.83 -6.12
C GLN A 16 6.60 -12.02 -4.61
N LYS A 17 6.17 -13.21 -4.19
CA LYS A 17 6.21 -13.69 -2.82
C LYS A 17 7.62 -13.50 -2.23
N LYS A 18 7.74 -12.50 -1.35
CA LYS A 18 8.65 -12.48 -0.19
C LYS A 18 10.18 -12.57 -0.41
N LYS A 19 10.74 -12.38 -1.60
CA LYS A 19 12.23 -12.43 -1.75
C LYS A 19 12.95 -11.12 -2.07
N ASN A 20 12.30 -10.11 -2.63
CA ASN A 20 12.97 -8.83 -2.85
C ASN A 20 12.63 -7.83 -1.76
N LYS A 21 13.51 -7.81 -0.76
CA LYS A 21 13.61 -6.79 0.28
C LYS A 21 13.86 -5.39 -0.26
N ASP A 22 14.03 -5.17 -1.57
CA ASP A 22 14.76 -3.97 -2.02
C ASP A 22 13.98 -2.97 -2.90
N TYR A 23 12.81 -3.30 -3.47
CA TYR A 23 12.00 -2.28 -4.19
C TYR A 23 11.02 -1.52 -3.29
N PHE A 24 10.55 -2.17 -2.22
CA PHE A 24 9.76 -1.59 -1.12
C PHE A 24 10.28 -2.17 0.20
N SER A 25 11.53 -1.85 0.57
CA SER A 25 12.19 -2.28 1.81
C SER A 25 11.52 -1.83 3.12
N GLY A 26 10.29 -1.31 3.02
CA GLY A 26 9.21 -1.97 3.77
C GLY A 26 9.13 -1.58 5.23
N ILE A 27 9.75 -0.47 5.61
CA ILE A 27 9.50 0.19 6.88
C ILE A 27 8.33 1.15 6.71
N GLY A 28 8.37 2.08 5.74
CA GLY A 28 7.35 3.13 5.59
C GLY A 28 5.93 2.58 5.40
N VAL A 29 5.67 1.91 4.27
CA VAL A 29 4.32 1.37 3.94
C VAL A 29 3.83 0.37 4.98
N LYS A 30 4.71 -0.53 5.44
CA LYS A 30 4.34 -1.54 6.43
C LYS A 30 4.00 -0.89 7.77
N ASN A 31 4.85 0.01 8.27
CA ASN A 31 4.61 0.73 9.53
C ASN A 31 3.34 1.55 9.45
N VAL A 32 3.07 2.22 8.33
CA VAL A 32 1.84 2.99 8.14
C VAL A 32 0.63 2.04 8.15
N ASN A 33 0.67 0.95 7.40
CA ASN A 33 -0.43 -0.04 7.38
C ASN A 33 -0.68 -0.67 8.76
N GLU A 34 0.39 -1.02 9.49
CA GLU A 34 0.30 -1.57 10.84
C GLU A 34 -0.25 -0.53 11.83
N ARG A 35 0.20 0.73 11.77
CA ARG A 35 -0.32 1.80 12.63
C ARG A 35 -1.79 2.07 12.37
N ILE A 36 -2.21 2.16 11.10
CA ILE A 36 -3.61 2.38 10.74
C ILE A 36 -4.48 1.24 11.30
N LYS A 37 -4.03 -0.01 11.15
CA LYS A 37 -4.75 -1.17 11.67
C LYS A 37 -4.80 -1.21 13.19
N LEU A 38 -3.71 -0.82 13.86
CA LEU A 38 -3.64 -0.73 15.31
C LEU A 38 -4.60 0.34 15.87
N LEU A 39 -4.71 1.48 15.18
CA LEU A 39 -5.52 2.61 15.64
C LEU A 39 -7.01 2.44 15.32
N TYR A 40 -7.34 1.87 14.16
CA TYR A 40 -8.70 1.94 13.62
C TYR A 40 -9.35 0.58 13.37
N GLY A 41 -8.60 -0.52 13.39
CA GLY A 41 -9.12 -1.86 13.11
C GLY A 41 -8.57 -2.46 11.82
N LYS A 42 -8.70 -3.79 11.68
CA LYS A 42 -8.10 -4.56 10.58
C LYS A 42 -8.75 -4.31 9.22
N GLU A 43 -9.93 -3.70 9.21
CA GLU A 43 -10.68 -3.27 8.04
C GLU A 43 -10.09 -2.00 7.37
N TYR A 44 -9.24 -1.27 8.09
CA TYR A 44 -8.51 -0.10 7.58
C TYR A 44 -7.08 -0.45 7.18
N GLY A 45 -6.43 0.45 6.43
CA GLY A 45 -5.03 0.29 6.05
C GLY A 45 -4.75 0.62 4.59
N LEU A 46 -3.70 -0.01 4.06
CA LEU A 46 -3.18 0.21 2.71
C LEU A 46 -3.43 -1.01 1.83
N GLN A 47 -3.80 -0.75 0.58
CA GLN A 47 -3.84 -1.72 -0.50
C GLN A 47 -3.00 -1.18 -1.67
N ILE A 48 -2.13 -2.02 -2.23
CA ILE A 48 -1.25 -1.63 -3.31
C ILE A 48 -1.47 -2.58 -4.47
N GLN A 49 -1.63 -2.01 -5.65
CA GLN A 49 -1.75 -2.70 -6.92
C GLN A 49 -0.73 -2.08 -7.86
N SER A 50 0.07 -2.90 -8.53
CA SER A 50 1.05 -2.40 -9.47
C SER A 50 1.09 -3.32 -10.68
N ILE A 51 1.23 -2.71 -11.85
CA ILE A 51 1.25 -3.39 -13.14
C ILE A 51 2.54 -2.98 -13.83
N MET A 52 3.39 -3.97 -14.13
CA MET A 52 4.64 -3.77 -14.87
C MET A 52 4.39 -3.03 -16.19
N GLY A 53 5.18 -1.99 -16.45
CA GLY A 53 5.09 -1.11 -17.61
C GLY A 53 3.92 -0.13 -17.61
N VAL A 54 3.11 -0.07 -16.54
CA VAL A 54 1.91 0.78 -16.48
C VAL A 54 1.95 1.73 -15.29
N GLY A 55 2.32 1.23 -14.10
CA GLY A 55 2.39 2.06 -12.90
C GLY A 55 1.81 1.39 -11.66
N THR A 56 1.60 2.21 -10.62
CA THR A 56 1.21 1.76 -9.29
C THR A 56 0.02 2.56 -8.77
N THR A 57 -0.93 1.88 -8.13
CA THR A 57 -2.04 2.48 -7.40
C THR A 57 -1.99 2.07 -5.94
N VAL A 58 -2.05 3.05 -5.05
CA VAL A 58 -2.13 2.86 -3.60
C VAL A 58 -3.47 3.39 -3.08
N LYS A 59 -4.23 2.54 -2.42
CA LYS A 59 -5.47 2.90 -1.72
C LYS A 59 -5.26 2.92 -0.22
N ILE A 60 -5.70 4.00 0.42
CA ILE A 60 -5.65 4.18 1.87
C ILE A 60 -7.08 4.29 2.38
N THR A 61 -7.48 3.38 3.26
CA THR A 61 -8.80 3.40 3.89
C THR A 61 -8.67 3.85 5.34
N LEU A 62 -9.40 4.91 5.71
CA LEU A 62 -9.47 5.48 7.05
C LEU A 62 -10.93 5.69 7.49
N PRO A 63 -11.24 5.72 8.79
CA PRO A 63 -12.57 6.05 9.28
C PRO A 63 -12.93 7.49 8.90
N LEU A 64 -14.24 7.76 8.71
CA LEU A 64 -14.71 9.11 8.37
C LEU A 64 -14.69 10.04 9.61
N ILE A 65 -14.85 9.44 10.80
CA ILE A 65 -14.84 10.10 12.10
C ILE A 65 -14.12 9.13 13.05
N SER A 66 -13.15 9.64 13.82
CA SER A 66 -12.38 8.88 14.81
C SER A 66 -12.75 9.26 16.22
#